data_AF-A0A9E3R3N1-F1
#
_entry.id   AF-A0A9E3R3N1-F1
#
_cell.length_a   1.000
_cell.length_b   1.000
_cell.length_c   1.000
_cell.angle_alpha   90.00
_cell.angle_beta   90.00
_cell.angle_gamma   90.00
#
_symmetry.space_group_name_H-M   'P 1'
#
loop_
_entity.id
_entity.type
_entity.pdbx_description
1 polymer ?
#
loop_
_entity_poly.entity_id
_entity_poly.type
_entity_poly.pdbx_seq_one_letter_code
_entity_poly.pdbx_strand_id
1 'polypeptide(L)'
;MTLVRLAPVALLAALSVGGGRMAWNKVRPLPPPQVGDAERGRVAFMDSDLGTKTYASVPRAVWEAIPVLLPEVLPEGWRGVGLIPRPENPDGPPVGWVSRSLMGTEIYTSNCSLCHTGQFDGKVVVGAPNTDLDIQYLVWTLDTAIRSEKLNLDAVAQVAESKGRPLGTVERQGVRAWLLLARDQVSRKPATRFIGKAGAGRSDNLNGFKRIFGIPENHTALVDLVSVFNQKLKTRSLIDGSMTGDHTARVMLSELQKGRSARDALLNRAVFDDIVAYIETSLEAPKYPYAIDQALAAKGHAVFSESCSRCHGTYAPDVPTYPNERVSTRKVGTDPERALAMSSDMVDALENSDYRGLLHIESDSAYLAPNLGAVWLTAPYLHNGSVPTLWHLLHPDARPVAFYRRWNAFDPKRVGLVCDEQGPKGAVECAPDEKQRTHDPRTLYRLDTKAWGNGNQGHEYG
;
A
#
# COMPACT_ATOMS: atom_id res chain seq x y z
N MET A 1 30.89 -50.31 -9.89
CA MET A 1 31.42 -49.69 -8.65
C MET A 1 32.06 -48.37 -9.10
N THR A 2 31.71 -47.15 -8.71
CA THR A 2 30.94 -46.65 -7.56
C THR A 2 30.56 -45.19 -7.91
N LEU A 3 29.30 -44.91 -8.25
CA LEU A 3 28.81 -43.54 -8.55
C LEU A 3 27.63 -43.14 -7.64
N VAL A 4 27.57 -43.76 -6.46
CA VAL A 4 26.52 -43.51 -5.46
C VAL A 4 27.22 -43.07 -4.19
N ARG A 5 26.98 -41.82 -3.73
CA ARG A 5 26.97 -41.34 -2.32
C ARG A 5 27.34 -39.85 -2.08
N LEU A 6 27.45 -38.97 -3.08
CA LEU A 6 27.72 -37.54 -2.81
C LEU A 6 26.46 -36.67 -2.59
N ALA A 7 25.31 -37.04 -3.17
CA ALA A 7 24.06 -36.28 -3.02
C ALA A 7 23.49 -36.21 -1.59
N PRO A 8 23.52 -37.29 -0.76
CA PRO A 8 22.95 -37.24 0.59
C PRO A 8 23.78 -36.37 1.54
N VAL A 9 25.10 -36.33 1.36
CA VAL A 9 26.04 -35.57 2.21
C VAL A 9 25.93 -34.07 1.94
N ALA A 10 25.79 -33.66 0.67
CA ALA A 10 25.56 -32.27 0.32
C ALA A 10 24.20 -31.75 0.83
N LEU A 11 23.16 -32.58 0.77
CA LEU A 11 21.83 -32.24 1.29
C LEU A 11 21.83 -32.12 2.82
N LEU A 12 22.50 -33.04 3.53
CA LEU A 12 22.65 -32.99 4.99
C LEU A 12 23.51 -31.80 5.44
N ALA A 13 24.57 -31.46 4.70
CA ALA A 13 25.40 -30.28 4.97
C ALA A 13 24.63 -28.97 4.71
N ALA A 14 23.83 -28.89 3.65
CA ALA A 14 22.97 -27.72 3.39
C ALA A 14 21.87 -27.57 4.46
N LEU A 15 21.30 -28.68 4.94
CA LEU A 15 20.31 -28.70 6.02
C LEU A 15 20.94 -28.34 7.38
N SER A 16 22.16 -28.80 7.67
CA SER A 16 22.86 -28.46 8.92
C SER A 16 23.37 -27.01 8.93
N VAL A 17 23.85 -26.49 7.81
CA VAL A 17 24.21 -25.07 7.66
C VAL A 17 22.96 -24.18 7.69
N GLY A 18 21.87 -24.60 7.05
CA GLY A 18 20.58 -23.90 7.10
C GLY A 18 19.97 -23.89 8.51
N GLY A 19 19.99 -25.04 9.20
CA GLY A 19 19.57 -25.18 10.59
C GLY A 19 20.41 -24.36 11.57
N GLY A 20 21.74 -24.40 11.40
CA GLY A 20 22.69 -23.59 12.17
C GLY A 20 22.49 -22.09 11.95
N ARG A 21 22.25 -21.65 10.71
CA ARG A 21 21.95 -20.25 10.39
C ARG A 21 20.62 -19.78 10.96
N MET A 22 19.58 -20.62 10.94
CA MET A 22 18.30 -20.31 11.57
C MET A 22 18.42 -20.21 13.09
N ALA A 23 19.13 -21.14 13.73
CA ALA A 23 19.39 -21.11 15.16
C ALA A 23 20.24 -19.89 15.56
N TRP A 24 21.29 -19.59 14.81
CA TRP A 24 22.12 -18.40 15.00
C TRP A 24 21.30 -17.12 14.85
N ASN A 25 20.48 -17.01 13.81
CA ASN A 25 19.63 -15.85 13.61
C ASN A 25 18.68 -15.64 14.81
N LYS A 26 18.17 -16.71 15.44
CA LYS A 26 17.31 -16.63 16.64
C LYS A 26 18.00 -16.09 17.89
N VAL A 27 19.32 -16.24 18.01
CA VAL A 27 20.05 -15.86 19.24
C VAL A 27 21.02 -14.69 19.05
N ARG A 28 21.42 -14.38 17.81
CA ARG A 28 22.38 -13.31 17.56
C ARG A 28 21.82 -11.94 17.97
N PRO A 29 22.66 -11.04 18.52
CA PRO A 29 22.22 -9.68 18.86
C PRO A 29 21.64 -8.95 17.65
N LEU A 30 20.64 -8.10 17.90
CA LEU A 30 20.12 -7.20 16.88
C LEU A 30 21.14 -6.07 16.64
N PRO A 31 21.34 -5.64 15.38
CA PRO A 31 22.21 -4.50 15.10
C PRO A 31 21.67 -3.22 15.79
N PRO A 32 22.54 -2.36 16.32
CA PRO A 32 22.13 -1.09 16.89
C PRO A 32 21.65 -0.12 15.79
N PRO A 33 20.94 0.96 16.16
CA PRO A 33 20.59 1.99 15.20
C PRO A 33 21.79 2.68 14.56
N GLN A 34 21.64 3.05 13.29
CA GLN A 34 22.67 3.76 12.53
C GLN A 34 22.06 4.93 11.75
N VAL A 35 22.92 5.88 11.36
CA VAL A 35 22.55 6.94 10.43
C VAL A 35 22.36 6.34 9.04
N GLY A 36 21.19 6.57 8.45
CA GLY A 36 20.87 6.10 7.10
C GLY A 36 21.44 6.99 5.99
N ASP A 37 21.51 6.43 4.79
CA ASP A 37 21.89 7.10 3.54
C ASP A 37 20.67 7.22 2.62
N ALA A 38 20.32 8.47 2.27
CA ALA A 38 19.11 8.75 1.51
C ALA A 38 19.15 8.19 0.07
N GLU A 39 20.33 8.10 -0.58
CA GLU A 39 20.39 7.57 -1.94
C GLU A 39 20.29 6.05 -1.95
N ARG A 40 20.95 5.36 -1.00
CA ARG A 40 20.69 3.92 -0.79
C ARG A 40 19.24 3.68 -0.42
N GLY A 41 18.64 4.57 0.38
CA GLY A 41 17.24 4.53 0.75
C GLY A 41 16.29 4.66 -0.43
N ARG A 42 16.59 5.57 -1.36
CA ARG A 42 15.85 5.74 -2.61
C ARG A 42 15.86 4.45 -3.43
N VAL A 43 17.03 3.84 -3.60
CA VAL A 43 17.18 2.55 -4.31
C VAL A 43 16.44 1.43 -3.59
N ALA A 44 16.50 1.39 -2.25
CA ALA A 44 15.78 0.42 -1.45
C ALA A 44 14.25 0.57 -1.59
N PHE A 45 13.76 1.81 -1.58
CA PHE A 45 12.35 2.16 -1.68
C PHE A 45 11.77 1.88 -3.07
N MET A 46 12.51 2.18 -4.14
CA MET A 46 12.03 2.12 -5.53
C MET A 46 12.39 0.83 -6.26
N ASP A 47 13.57 0.26 -5.99
CA ASP A 47 14.23 -0.65 -6.94
C ASP A 47 14.79 -1.93 -6.30
N SER A 48 14.68 -2.10 -4.97
CA SER A 48 15.21 -3.28 -4.26
C SER A 48 14.13 -4.24 -3.75
N ASP A 49 14.48 -5.52 -3.67
CA ASP A 49 13.73 -6.51 -2.90
C ASP A 49 14.10 -6.36 -1.42
N LEU A 50 13.09 -6.12 -0.58
CA LEU A 50 13.25 -5.94 0.87
C LEU A 50 13.18 -7.27 1.65
N GLY A 51 13.33 -8.41 0.96
CA GLY A 51 13.28 -9.74 1.56
C GLY A 51 11.87 -10.32 1.59
N THR A 52 11.02 -9.92 0.63
CA THR A 52 9.66 -10.44 0.49
C THR A 52 9.72 -11.94 0.21
N LYS A 53 8.95 -12.73 0.97
CA LYS A 53 8.97 -14.19 0.81
C LYS A 53 8.38 -14.62 -0.53
N THR A 54 8.77 -15.81 -0.97
CA THR A 54 8.43 -16.40 -2.28
C THR A 54 6.94 -16.48 -2.59
N TYR A 55 6.05 -16.48 -1.59
CA TYR A 55 4.60 -16.52 -1.82
C TYR A 55 3.97 -15.17 -2.19
N ALA A 56 4.68 -14.06 -1.93
CA ALA A 56 4.32 -12.72 -2.39
C ALA A 56 5.13 -12.31 -3.62
N SER A 57 5.77 -13.29 -4.27
CA SER A 57 6.59 -13.09 -5.46
C SER A 57 6.12 -14.02 -6.58
N VAL A 58 6.19 -13.57 -7.84
CA VAL A 58 5.63 -14.28 -9.00
C VAL A 58 6.72 -14.40 -10.06
N PRO A 59 7.00 -15.59 -10.64
CA PRO A 59 7.91 -15.71 -11.77
C PRO A 59 7.48 -14.79 -12.90
N ARG A 60 8.42 -14.09 -13.53
CA ARG A 60 8.12 -13.13 -14.59
C ARG A 60 7.28 -13.75 -15.71
N ALA A 61 7.63 -14.97 -16.15
CA ALA A 61 6.87 -15.68 -17.17
C ALA A 61 5.40 -15.91 -16.77
N VAL A 62 5.15 -16.24 -15.49
CA VAL A 62 3.79 -16.39 -14.96
C VAL A 62 3.07 -15.04 -14.91
N TRP A 63 3.74 -14.00 -14.42
CA TRP A 63 3.22 -12.64 -14.35
C TRP A 63 2.78 -12.12 -15.73
N GLU A 64 3.60 -12.35 -16.75
CA GLU A 64 3.31 -11.95 -18.13
C GLU A 64 2.22 -12.81 -18.79
N ALA A 65 2.05 -14.06 -18.36
CA ALA A 65 1.05 -14.98 -18.90
C ALA A 65 -0.36 -14.71 -18.36
N ILE A 66 -0.51 -14.26 -17.11
CA ILE A 66 -1.83 -14.08 -16.48
C ILE A 66 -2.79 -13.20 -17.30
N PRO A 67 -2.41 -11.97 -17.74
CA PRO A 67 -3.30 -11.13 -18.55
C PRO A 67 -3.71 -11.76 -19.89
N VAL A 68 -2.84 -12.59 -20.46
CA VAL A 68 -3.05 -13.23 -21.77
C VAL A 68 -3.99 -14.44 -21.63
N LEU A 69 -3.82 -15.22 -20.57
CA LEU A 69 -4.58 -16.45 -20.34
C LEU A 69 -5.96 -16.19 -19.70
N LEU A 70 -6.12 -15.06 -19.02
CA LEU A 70 -7.31 -14.71 -18.24
C LEU A 70 -7.81 -13.28 -18.53
N PRO A 71 -8.04 -12.90 -19.80
CA PRO A 71 -8.51 -11.56 -20.16
C PRO A 71 -9.90 -11.23 -19.58
N GLU A 72 -10.70 -12.24 -19.24
CA GLU A 72 -11.98 -12.07 -18.56
C GLU A 72 -11.84 -11.63 -17.09
N VAL A 73 -10.73 -12.02 -16.44
CA VAL A 73 -10.40 -11.68 -15.06
C VAL A 73 -9.70 -10.33 -15.00
N LEU A 74 -8.89 -10.00 -16.02
CA LEU A 74 -8.02 -8.84 -16.00
C LEU A 74 -8.04 -8.10 -17.36
N PRO A 75 -9.15 -7.43 -17.71
CA PRO A 75 -9.39 -6.91 -19.07
C PRO A 75 -8.47 -5.76 -19.49
N GLU A 76 -7.94 -4.99 -18.55
CA GLU A 76 -6.94 -3.93 -18.79
C GLU A 76 -5.50 -4.40 -18.49
N GLY A 77 -5.30 -5.72 -18.37
CA GLY A 77 -4.06 -6.27 -17.83
C GLY A 77 -3.73 -5.70 -16.45
N TRP A 78 -2.45 -5.66 -16.09
CA TRP A 78 -2.00 -5.21 -14.77
C TRP A 78 -2.34 -3.75 -14.43
N ARG A 79 -2.59 -2.90 -15.45
CA ARG A 79 -3.13 -1.56 -15.22
C ARG A 79 -4.51 -1.62 -14.57
N GLY A 80 -5.31 -2.66 -14.86
CA GLY A 80 -6.65 -2.93 -14.32
C GLY A 80 -6.73 -2.97 -12.80
N VAL A 81 -5.64 -3.33 -12.12
CA VAL A 81 -5.56 -3.36 -10.64
C VAL A 81 -4.81 -2.15 -10.07
N GLY A 82 -4.51 -1.14 -10.90
CA GLY A 82 -3.85 0.10 -10.50
C GLY A 82 -2.33 0.05 -10.45
N LEU A 83 -1.69 -0.89 -11.16
CA LEU A 83 -0.23 -0.89 -11.32
C LEU A 83 0.20 0.15 -12.35
N ILE A 84 1.22 0.92 -11.98
CA ILE A 84 1.76 2.02 -12.78
C ILE A 84 2.96 1.49 -13.58
N PRO A 85 2.93 1.47 -14.92
CA PRO A 85 4.10 1.12 -15.72
C PRO A 85 5.22 2.14 -15.49
N ARG A 86 6.47 1.67 -15.59
CA ARG A 86 7.65 2.53 -15.56
C ARG A 86 7.85 3.18 -16.94
N PRO A 87 7.82 4.52 -17.07
CA PRO A 87 8.03 5.17 -18.38
C PRO A 87 9.33 4.77 -19.06
N GLU A 88 10.38 4.55 -18.28
CA GLU A 88 11.72 4.16 -18.73
C GLU A 88 11.86 2.68 -19.09
N ASN A 89 10.95 1.83 -18.63
CA ASN A 89 10.95 0.39 -18.92
C ASN A 89 9.50 -0.18 -18.91
N PRO A 90 8.68 0.14 -19.93
CA PRO A 90 7.27 -0.24 -19.94
C PRO A 90 7.03 -1.76 -19.95
N ASP A 91 7.98 -2.54 -20.48
CA ASP A 91 7.93 -4.00 -20.56
C ASP A 91 8.55 -4.71 -19.33
N GLY A 92 9.07 -3.92 -18.38
CA GLY A 92 9.65 -4.39 -17.13
C GLY A 92 8.64 -4.54 -15.99
N PRO A 93 9.12 -4.78 -14.76
CA PRO A 93 8.25 -4.74 -13.60
C PRO A 93 7.67 -3.33 -13.40
N PRO A 94 6.37 -3.19 -13.11
CA PRO A 94 5.78 -1.87 -12.87
C PRO A 94 6.38 -1.20 -11.62
N VAL A 95 6.07 0.08 -11.40
CA VAL A 95 6.39 0.78 -10.15
C VAL A 95 5.85 -0.04 -8.98
N GLY A 96 6.65 -0.18 -7.92
CA GLY A 96 6.31 -1.04 -6.80
C GLY A 96 6.74 -2.47 -6.95
N TRP A 97 7.17 -2.91 -8.14
CA TRP A 97 7.67 -4.24 -8.39
C TRP A 97 9.12 -4.19 -8.84
N VAL A 98 9.87 -5.20 -8.42
CA VAL A 98 11.30 -5.34 -8.70
C VAL A 98 11.60 -6.77 -9.10
N SER A 99 12.62 -6.93 -9.94
CA SER A 99 13.05 -8.24 -10.44
C SER A 99 14.23 -8.76 -9.64
N ARG A 100 14.25 -10.06 -9.36
CA ARG A 100 15.42 -10.78 -8.87
C ARG A 100 15.54 -12.17 -9.49
N SER A 101 16.75 -12.69 -9.54
CA SER A 101 16.98 -14.09 -9.89
C SER A 101 16.91 -14.97 -8.64
N LEU A 102 16.06 -15.98 -8.66
CA LEU A 102 16.02 -17.04 -7.66
C LEU A 102 16.26 -18.38 -8.34
N MET A 103 17.39 -19.02 -8.04
CA MET A 103 17.75 -20.33 -8.61
C MET A 103 17.63 -20.35 -10.15
N GLY A 104 18.02 -19.24 -10.81
CA GLY A 104 17.96 -19.10 -12.27
C GLY A 104 16.58 -18.77 -12.84
N THR A 105 15.58 -18.49 -12.01
CA THR A 105 14.25 -18.02 -12.42
C THR A 105 14.10 -16.55 -12.07
N GLU A 106 13.71 -15.72 -13.04
CA GLU A 106 13.39 -14.32 -12.80
C GLU A 106 12.04 -14.20 -12.06
N ILE A 107 12.04 -13.53 -10.92
CA ILE A 107 10.87 -13.39 -10.04
C ILE A 107 10.63 -11.92 -9.75
N TYR A 108 9.37 -11.51 -9.90
CA TYR A 108 8.88 -10.19 -9.51
C TYR A 108 8.39 -10.20 -8.08
N THR A 109 8.74 -9.17 -7.33
CA THR A 109 8.34 -8.98 -5.94
C THR A 109 8.05 -7.52 -5.63
N SER A 110 7.18 -7.27 -4.65
CA SER A 110 6.72 -5.92 -4.32
C SER A 110 7.65 -5.19 -3.34
N ASN A 111 7.75 -3.87 -3.45
CA ASN A 111 8.41 -2.98 -2.49
C ASN A 111 7.50 -1.82 -2.06
N CYS A 112 8.06 -0.82 -1.36
CA CYS A 112 7.33 0.31 -0.79
C CYS A 112 6.61 1.18 -1.83
N SER A 113 7.23 1.35 -3.00
CA SER A 113 6.68 2.20 -4.08
C SER A 113 5.36 1.67 -4.69
N LEU A 114 4.96 0.43 -4.37
CA LEU A 114 3.67 -0.12 -4.81
C LEU A 114 2.50 0.72 -4.28
N CYS A 115 2.56 1.06 -2.98
CA CYS A 115 1.50 1.80 -2.29
C CYS A 115 1.84 3.30 -2.16
N HIS A 116 3.13 3.63 -2.08
CA HIS A 116 3.63 4.97 -1.76
C HIS A 116 4.24 5.71 -2.96
N THR A 117 3.85 5.32 -4.18
CA THR A 117 4.08 6.09 -5.39
C THR A 117 2.80 6.13 -6.20
N GLY A 118 2.29 7.33 -6.45
CA GLY A 118 1.09 7.57 -7.24
C GLY A 118 1.40 8.08 -8.64
N GLN A 119 0.36 8.44 -9.36
CA GLN A 119 0.46 9.15 -10.64
C GLN A 119 -0.47 10.37 -10.64
N PHE A 120 -0.03 11.44 -11.31
CA PHE A 120 -0.85 12.60 -11.58
C PHE A 120 -0.56 13.10 -12.99
N ASP A 121 -1.61 13.30 -13.79
CA ASP A 121 -1.50 13.75 -15.19
C ASP A 121 -0.50 12.90 -16.01
N GLY A 122 -0.58 11.57 -15.83
CA GLY A 122 0.30 10.59 -16.49
C GLY A 122 1.73 10.54 -15.98
N LYS A 123 2.11 11.35 -14.98
CA LYS A 123 3.45 11.39 -14.39
C LYS A 123 3.50 10.63 -13.08
N VAL A 124 4.53 9.81 -12.91
CA VAL A 124 4.83 9.13 -11.64
C VAL A 124 5.23 10.17 -10.59
N VAL A 125 4.61 10.11 -9.41
CA VAL A 125 4.92 11.00 -8.28
C VAL A 125 5.34 10.14 -7.09
N VAL A 126 6.65 10.02 -6.88
CA VAL A 126 7.22 9.27 -5.74
C VAL A 126 6.82 9.96 -4.44
N GLY A 127 6.32 9.18 -3.48
CA GLY A 127 5.84 9.67 -2.19
C GLY A 127 4.34 9.99 -2.15
N ALA A 128 3.69 10.12 -3.31
CA ALA A 128 2.23 10.22 -3.39
C ALA A 128 1.58 8.84 -3.14
N PRO A 129 0.35 8.79 -2.60
CA PRO A 129 -0.37 7.54 -2.48
C PRO A 129 -0.76 7.00 -3.87
N ASN A 130 -0.70 5.68 -4.05
CA ASN A 130 -1.26 5.06 -5.25
C ASN A 130 -2.78 4.94 -5.13
N THR A 131 -3.51 5.98 -5.52
CA THR A 131 -4.98 6.05 -5.42
C THR A 131 -5.73 5.09 -6.35
N ASP A 132 -5.03 4.44 -7.28
CA ASP A 132 -5.57 3.47 -8.22
C ASP A 132 -5.41 2.02 -7.79
N LEU A 133 -4.46 1.74 -6.90
CA LEU A 133 -4.12 0.39 -6.51
C LEU A 133 -5.28 -0.28 -5.79
N ASP A 134 -5.83 -1.34 -6.39
CA ASP A 134 -6.78 -2.23 -5.73
C ASP A 134 -6.06 -3.50 -5.27
N ILE A 135 -5.61 -3.48 -4.01
CA ILE A 135 -4.86 -4.59 -3.39
C ILE A 135 -5.72 -5.85 -3.31
N GLN A 136 -7.02 -5.71 -3.02
CA GLN A 136 -7.92 -6.85 -2.90
C GLN A 136 -8.14 -7.50 -4.27
N TYR A 137 -8.33 -6.69 -5.31
CA TYR A 137 -8.47 -7.15 -6.68
C TYR A 137 -7.19 -7.78 -7.24
N LEU A 138 -6.02 -7.21 -6.93
CA LEU A 138 -4.71 -7.82 -7.25
C LEU A 138 -4.57 -9.21 -6.63
N VAL A 139 -4.85 -9.34 -5.33
CA VAL A 139 -4.80 -10.62 -4.61
C VAL A 139 -5.79 -11.62 -5.22
N TRP A 140 -7.04 -11.19 -5.43
CA TRP A 140 -8.08 -12.03 -5.99
C TRP A 140 -7.71 -12.52 -7.39
N THR A 141 -7.13 -11.65 -8.22
CA THR A 141 -6.66 -11.98 -9.56
C THR A 141 -5.58 -13.06 -9.51
N LEU A 142 -4.57 -12.90 -8.63
CA LEU A 142 -3.51 -13.89 -8.45
C LEU A 142 -4.05 -15.22 -7.94
N ASP A 143 -4.87 -15.22 -6.89
CA ASP A 143 -5.47 -16.44 -6.33
C ASP A 143 -6.37 -17.15 -7.37
N THR A 144 -7.16 -16.39 -8.15
CA THR A 144 -8.00 -16.91 -9.24
C THR A 144 -7.15 -17.52 -10.36
N ALA A 145 -6.08 -16.84 -10.76
CA ALA A 145 -5.18 -17.34 -11.78
C ALA A 145 -4.47 -18.64 -11.35
N ILE A 146 -3.97 -18.69 -10.12
CA ILE A 146 -3.31 -19.88 -9.56
C ILE A 146 -4.25 -21.10 -9.52
N ARG A 147 -5.54 -20.89 -9.24
CA ARG A 147 -6.57 -21.94 -9.23
C ARG A 147 -7.02 -22.36 -10.63
N SER A 148 -6.83 -21.52 -11.63
CA SER A 148 -7.27 -21.79 -13.00
C SER A 148 -6.44 -22.89 -13.64
N GLU A 149 -7.10 -23.80 -14.35
CA GLU A 149 -6.45 -24.80 -15.20
C GLU A 149 -5.75 -24.17 -16.40
N LYS A 150 -6.20 -22.97 -16.82
CA LYS A 150 -5.57 -22.20 -17.90
C LYS A 150 -4.12 -21.82 -17.56
N LEU A 151 -3.81 -21.59 -16.27
CA LEU A 151 -2.45 -21.25 -15.84
C LEU A 151 -1.66 -22.54 -15.56
N ASN A 152 -1.01 -23.08 -16.59
CA ASN A 152 -0.13 -24.24 -16.47
C ASN A 152 1.22 -23.99 -17.17
N LEU A 153 2.20 -24.87 -16.94
CA LEU A 153 3.57 -24.68 -17.44
C LEU A 153 3.62 -24.52 -18.96
N ASP A 154 2.84 -25.32 -19.70
CA ASP A 154 2.86 -25.33 -21.16
C ASP A 154 2.25 -24.03 -21.70
N ALA A 155 1.12 -23.59 -21.15
CA ALA A 155 0.51 -22.31 -21.49
C ALA A 155 1.44 -21.12 -21.18
N VAL A 156 2.10 -21.14 -20.02
CA VAL A 156 3.09 -20.11 -19.65
C VAL A 156 4.27 -20.12 -20.62
N ALA A 157 4.79 -21.30 -21.00
CA ALA A 157 5.87 -21.42 -21.96
C ALA A 157 5.47 -20.93 -23.36
N GLN A 158 4.25 -21.23 -23.81
CA GLN A 158 3.71 -20.77 -25.09
C GLN A 158 3.57 -19.24 -25.13
N VAL A 159 3.07 -18.63 -24.06
CA VAL A 159 2.99 -17.16 -23.98
C VAL A 159 4.39 -16.55 -23.99
N ALA A 160 5.34 -17.11 -23.23
CA ALA A 160 6.72 -16.64 -23.20
C ALA A 160 7.39 -16.73 -24.59
N GLU A 161 7.16 -17.83 -25.32
CA GLU A 161 7.63 -18.00 -26.69
C GLU A 161 7.01 -16.99 -27.66
N SER A 162 5.69 -16.73 -27.55
CA SER A 162 5.01 -15.71 -28.37
C SER A 162 5.55 -14.28 -28.15
N LYS A 163 6.17 -14.03 -26.99
CA LYS A 163 6.84 -12.78 -26.64
C LYS A 163 8.33 -12.76 -26.99
N GLY A 164 8.83 -13.77 -27.72
CA GLY A 164 10.24 -13.89 -28.12
C GLY A 164 11.18 -14.28 -26.98
N ARG A 165 10.66 -14.86 -25.90
CA ARG A 165 11.42 -15.18 -24.68
C ARG A 165 11.16 -16.63 -24.22
N PRO A 166 11.56 -17.64 -25.02
CA PRO A 166 11.32 -19.03 -24.70
C PRO A 166 11.99 -19.42 -23.38
N LEU A 167 11.25 -20.17 -22.54
CA LEU A 167 11.75 -20.59 -21.23
C LEU A 167 12.84 -21.66 -21.38
N GLY A 168 13.99 -21.43 -20.75
CA GLY A 168 15.05 -22.43 -20.62
C GLY A 168 14.68 -23.56 -19.65
N THR A 169 15.48 -24.62 -19.61
CA THR A 169 15.22 -25.80 -18.74
C THR A 169 15.13 -25.43 -17.26
N VAL A 170 16.04 -24.60 -16.77
CA VAL A 170 16.07 -24.17 -15.36
C VAL A 170 14.83 -23.35 -15.01
N GLU A 171 14.49 -22.39 -15.85
CA GLU A 171 13.31 -21.53 -15.67
C GLU A 171 12.01 -22.32 -15.71
N ARG A 172 11.88 -23.30 -16.62
CA ARG A 172 10.74 -24.23 -16.66
C ARG A 172 10.58 -24.98 -15.34
N GLN A 173 11.67 -25.47 -14.76
CA GLN A 173 11.61 -26.15 -13.45
C GLN A 173 11.26 -25.17 -12.32
N GLY A 174 11.77 -23.94 -12.35
CA GLY A 174 11.42 -22.91 -11.38
C GLY A 174 9.94 -22.51 -11.45
N VAL A 175 9.41 -22.28 -12.65
CA VAL A 175 7.97 -22.02 -12.88
C VAL A 175 7.13 -23.21 -12.41
N ARG A 176 7.52 -24.45 -12.74
CA ARG A 176 6.83 -25.66 -12.28
C ARG A 176 6.78 -25.77 -10.76
N ALA A 177 7.92 -25.59 -10.10
CA ALA A 177 8.02 -25.63 -8.64
C ALA A 177 7.16 -24.53 -8.00
N TRP A 178 7.21 -23.31 -8.56
CA TRP A 178 6.40 -22.21 -8.09
C TRP A 178 4.89 -22.49 -8.23
N LEU A 179 4.43 -22.98 -9.38
CA LEU A 179 3.01 -23.31 -9.60
C LEU A 179 2.50 -24.35 -8.60
N LEU A 180 3.29 -25.38 -8.29
CA LEU A 180 2.93 -26.40 -7.31
C LEU A 180 2.79 -25.80 -5.89
N LEU A 181 3.78 -25.01 -5.46
CA LEU A 181 3.77 -24.37 -4.14
C LEU A 181 2.65 -23.33 -4.02
N ALA A 182 2.45 -22.52 -5.06
CA ALA A 182 1.40 -21.51 -5.10
C ALA A 182 0.01 -22.15 -5.01
N ARG A 183 -0.23 -23.24 -5.75
CA ARG A 183 -1.51 -23.98 -5.69
C ARG A 183 -1.78 -24.61 -4.33
N ASP A 184 -0.77 -25.24 -3.74
CA ASP A 184 -0.87 -25.78 -2.39
C ASP A 184 -1.20 -24.69 -1.37
N GLN A 185 -0.51 -23.55 -1.41
CA GLN A 185 -0.81 -22.43 -0.52
C GLN A 185 -2.21 -21.87 -0.70
N VAL A 186 -2.61 -21.62 -1.94
CA VAL A 186 -3.93 -21.07 -2.26
C VAL A 186 -5.03 -22.06 -1.89
N SER A 187 -4.85 -23.36 -2.06
CA SER A 187 -5.82 -24.39 -1.60
C SER A 187 -6.11 -24.38 -0.10
N ARG A 188 -5.18 -23.88 0.73
CA ARG A 188 -5.33 -23.78 2.19
C ARG A 188 -5.94 -22.46 2.65
N LYS A 189 -6.09 -21.47 1.76
CA LYS A 189 -6.70 -20.19 2.08
C LYS A 189 -8.23 -20.27 1.97
N PRO A 190 -8.99 -19.72 2.93
CA PRO A 190 -10.43 -19.54 2.78
C PRO A 190 -10.76 -18.61 1.60
N ALA A 191 -11.89 -18.84 0.94
CA ALA A 191 -12.30 -18.12 -0.27
C ALA A 191 -12.58 -16.61 -0.03
N THR A 192 -12.93 -16.22 1.20
CA THR A 192 -13.20 -14.83 1.59
C THR A 192 -12.37 -14.46 2.82
N ARG A 193 -11.24 -13.77 2.61
CA ARG A 193 -10.30 -13.40 3.68
C ARG A 193 -10.44 -11.96 4.20
N PHE A 194 -11.27 -11.13 3.56
CA PHE A 194 -11.37 -9.69 3.84
C PHE A 194 -12.75 -9.32 4.40
N ILE A 195 -12.79 -8.41 5.37
CA ILE A 195 -14.03 -7.79 5.85
C ILE A 195 -14.30 -6.54 5.01
N GLY A 196 -15.40 -6.56 4.26
CA GLY A 196 -15.76 -5.47 3.35
C GLY A 196 -14.90 -5.43 2.09
N LYS A 197 -15.19 -4.45 1.22
CA LYS A 197 -14.46 -4.21 -0.04
C LYS A 197 -13.68 -2.91 0.07
N ALA A 198 -12.35 -2.99 0.16
CA ALA A 198 -11.48 -1.81 0.23
C ALA A 198 -11.54 -1.02 -1.08
N GLY A 199 -11.43 -1.68 -2.24
CA GLY A 199 -11.40 -1.00 -3.53
C GLY A 199 -10.10 -0.21 -3.79
N ALA A 200 -10.07 0.49 -4.92
CA ALA A 200 -8.90 1.26 -5.36
C ALA A 200 -8.44 2.30 -4.33
N GLY A 201 -7.13 2.43 -4.15
CA GLY A 201 -6.49 3.41 -3.26
C GLY A 201 -6.64 3.12 -1.77
N ARG A 202 -7.17 1.95 -1.40
CA ARG A 202 -7.47 1.58 0.00
C ARG A 202 -6.91 0.24 0.40
N SER A 203 -6.81 0.06 1.70
CA SER A 203 -6.42 -1.20 2.32
C SER A 203 -7.14 -1.41 3.65
N ASP A 204 -7.10 -2.64 4.14
CA ASP A 204 -7.50 -3.02 5.50
C ASP A 204 -6.24 -3.35 6.34
N ASN A 205 -5.21 -2.51 6.23
CA ASN A 205 -3.86 -2.81 6.72
C ASN A 205 -3.82 -3.31 8.18
N LEU A 206 -4.63 -2.76 9.08
CA LEU A 206 -4.67 -3.21 10.47
C LEU A 206 -5.18 -4.66 10.61
N ASN A 207 -6.22 -5.03 9.85
CA ASN A 207 -6.69 -6.41 9.80
C ASN A 207 -5.63 -7.36 9.21
N GLY A 208 -4.81 -6.86 8.28
CA GLY A 208 -3.61 -7.57 7.83
C GLY A 208 -2.67 -7.97 8.98
N PHE A 209 -2.41 -7.06 9.92
CA PHE A 209 -1.61 -7.38 11.12
C PHE A 209 -2.34 -8.35 12.06
N LYS A 210 -3.64 -8.14 12.28
CA LYS A 210 -4.44 -9.04 13.11
C LYS A 210 -4.38 -10.49 12.65
N ARG A 211 -4.49 -10.74 11.33
CA ARG A 211 -4.35 -12.08 10.74
C ARG A 211 -2.99 -12.72 11.03
N ILE A 212 -1.92 -11.93 11.01
CA ILE A 212 -0.55 -12.40 11.28
C ILE A 212 -0.39 -12.78 12.76
N PHE A 213 -0.99 -12.01 13.65
CA PHE A 213 -0.93 -12.25 15.10
C PHE A 213 -2.03 -13.19 15.61
N GLY A 214 -2.95 -13.66 14.76
CA GLY A 214 -4.06 -14.52 15.15
C GLY A 214 -5.16 -13.81 15.96
N ILE A 215 -5.29 -12.49 15.80
CA ILE A 215 -6.27 -11.66 16.49
C ILE A 215 -7.58 -11.61 15.67
N PRO A 216 -8.76 -11.70 16.30
CA PRO A 216 -10.04 -11.58 15.61
C PRO A 216 -10.25 -10.23 14.90
N GLU A 217 -10.84 -10.29 13.71
CA GLU A 217 -11.22 -9.13 12.91
C GLU A 217 -12.71 -8.80 13.14
N ASN A 218 -13.00 -7.75 13.92
CA ASN A 218 -14.38 -7.36 14.27
C ASN A 218 -14.84 -6.05 13.61
N HIS A 219 -13.93 -5.40 12.87
CA HIS A 219 -14.13 -4.09 12.24
C HIS A 219 -13.53 -4.13 10.83
N THR A 220 -14.06 -3.36 9.89
CA THR A 220 -13.57 -3.34 8.50
C THR A 220 -12.17 -2.76 8.38
N ALA A 221 -11.85 -1.79 9.24
CA ALA A 221 -10.55 -1.11 9.31
C ALA A 221 -10.04 -0.53 7.98
N LEU A 222 -10.96 -0.06 7.13
CA LEU A 222 -10.61 0.49 5.82
C LEU A 222 -9.90 1.83 5.96
N VAL A 223 -8.80 1.98 5.22
CA VAL A 223 -8.00 3.20 5.17
C VAL A 223 -7.54 3.50 3.76
N ASP A 224 -7.45 4.77 3.43
CA ASP A 224 -6.73 5.25 2.25
C ASP A 224 -5.24 4.99 2.39
N LEU A 225 -4.62 4.68 1.26
CA LEU A 225 -3.17 4.68 1.13
C LEU A 225 -2.68 6.12 1.36
N VAL A 226 -1.61 6.26 2.13
CA VAL A 226 -1.14 7.57 2.59
C VAL A 226 0.10 8.03 1.84
N SER A 227 0.24 9.34 1.67
CA SER A 227 1.48 9.93 1.21
C SER A 227 2.61 9.76 2.24
N VAL A 228 3.83 9.59 1.75
CA VAL A 228 5.05 9.62 2.58
C VAL A 228 5.86 10.90 2.36
N PHE A 229 5.20 11.99 1.97
CA PHE A 229 5.79 13.32 2.02
C PHE A 229 6.00 13.78 3.45
N ASN A 230 7.01 14.63 3.65
CA ASN A 230 7.24 15.38 4.89
C ASN A 230 7.25 14.51 6.16
N GLN A 231 7.73 13.25 6.08
CA GLN A 231 7.71 12.35 7.24
C GLN A 231 8.56 12.87 8.40
N LYS A 232 9.56 13.72 8.13
CA LYS A 232 10.36 14.43 9.15
C LYS A 232 9.54 15.20 10.18
N LEU A 233 8.30 15.59 9.84
CA LEU A 233 7.41 16.30 10.76
C LEU A 233 6.62 15.34 11.68
N LYS A 234 6.55 14.05 11.34
CA LYS A 234 5.65 13.08 12.00
C LYS A 234 6.37 12.29 13.09
N THR A 235 5.83 12.32 14.30
CA THR A 235 6.29 11.48 15.43
C THR A 235 5.50 10.17 15.56
N ARG A 236 4.47 10.00 14.72
CA ARG A 236 3.50 8.91 14.79
C ARG A 236 3.24 8.31 13.40
N SER A 237 2.91 7.02 13.34
CA SER A 237 2.54 6.29 12.11
C SER A 237 1.13 5.73 12.18
N LEU A 238 0.68 5.18 11.04
CA LEU A 238 -0.70 4.80 10.75
C LEU A 238 -1.63 6.01 10.62
N ILE A 239 -2.75 5.83 9.93
CA ILE A 239 -3.69 6.93 9.62
C ILE A 239 -4.35 7.51 10.88
N ASP A 240 -4.42 6.71 11.93
CA ASP A 240 -4.93 7.06 13.25
C ASP A 240 -3.86 7.63 14.18
N GLY A 241 -2.57 7.57 13.81
CA GLY A 241 -1.45 8.04 14.63
C GLY A 241 -1.24 7.21 15.90
N SER A 242 -1.80 6.02 15.96
CA SER A 242 -1.78 5.17 17.16
C SER A 242 -0.40 4.59 17.44
N MET A 243 0.55 4.66 16.50
CA MET A 243 1.85 4.02 16.63
C MET A 243 2.98 5.03 16.79
N THR A 244 3.74 4.91 17.86
CA THR A 244 4.90 5.77 18.18
C THR A 244 6.15 4.93 18.42
N GLY A 245 7.28 5.58 18.73
CA GLY A 245 8.58 4.95 18.95
C GLY A 245 9.50 5.05 17.72
N ASP A 246 10.44 4.11 17.63
CA ASP A 246 11.51 4.08 16.62
C ASP A 246 10.94 4.10 15.20
N HIS A 247 11.29 5.13 14.40
CA HIS A 247 10.72 5.31 13.07
C HIS A 247 11.08 4.17 12.12
N THR A 248 12.33 3.70 12.16
CA THR A 248 12.78 2.54 11.39
C THR A 248 11.94 1.31 11.73
N ALA A 249 11.65 1.05 13.01
CA ALA A 249 10.78 -0.04 13.43
C ALA A 249 9.35 0.11 12.91
N ARG A 250 8.80 1.34 12.88
CA ARG A 250 7.47 1.62 12.31
C ARG A 250 7.41 1.27 10.82
N VAL A 251 8.48 1.56 10.06
CA VAL A 251 8.61 1.17 8.64
C VAL A 251 8.79 -0.34 8.49
N MET A 252 9.69 -0.95 9.26
CA MET A 252 9.97 -2.40 9.23
C MET A 252 8.73 -3.24 9.52
N LEU A 253 7.83 -2.78 10.39
CA LEU A 253 6.62 -3.52 10.73
C LEU A 253 5.79 -3.85 9.48
N SER A 254 5.77 -2.97 8.47
CA SER A 254 5.02 -3.20 7.22
C SER A 254 5.46 -4.47 6.47
N GLU A 255 6.71 -4.92 6.65
CA GLU A 255 7.27 -6.10 5.98
C GLU A 255 6.70 -7.42 6.50
N LEU A 256 6.06 -7.42 7.68
CA LEU A 256 5.36 -8.60 8.20
C LEU A 256 4.24 -9.02 7.25
N GLN A 257 3.56 -8.04 6.64
CA GLN A 257 2.50 -8.28 5.68
C GLN A 257 3.01 -8.84 4.35
N LYS A 258 4.30 -8.67 4.07
CA LYS A 258 5.03 -9.25 2.94
C LYS A 258 5.71 -10.59 3.30
N GLY A 259 5.46 -11.09 4.50
CA GLY A 259 5.90 -12.40 4.97
C GLY A 259 7.25 -12.45 5.66
N ARG A 260 7.88 -11.29 5.85
CA ARG A 260 9.13 -11.19 6.61
C ARG A 260 8.83 -11.36 8.10
N SER A 261 9.65 -12.11 8.83
CA SER A 261 9.50 -12.14 10.29
C SER A 261 10.05 -10.85 10.90
N ALA A 262 9.48 -10.42 12.03
CA ALA A 262 9.95 -9.26 12.80
C ALA A 262 11.47 -9.31 13.02
N ARG A 263 11.96 -10.45 13.52
CA ARG A 263 13.38 -10.71 13.70
C ARG A 263 14.23 -10.51 12.44
N ASP A 264 13.78 -11.01 11.29
CA ASP A 264 14.56 -10.89 10.07
C ASP A 264 14.60 -9.44 9.57
N ALA A 265 13.49 -8.69 9.72
CA ALA A 265 13.48 -7.26 9.43
C ALA A 265 14.49 -6.50 10.32
N LEU A 266 14.43 -6.72 11.63
CA LEU A 266 15.33 -6.09 12.61
C LEU A 266 16.80 -6.45 12.40
N LEU A 267 17.09 -7.69 12.01
CA LEU A 267 18.43 -8.12 11.65
C LEU A 267 19.00 -7.43 10.41
N ASN A 268 18.15 -6.80 9.61
CA ASN A 268 18.52 -6.05 8.41
C ASN A 268 18.10 -4.57 8.54
N ARG A 269 18.04 -4.02 9.78
CA ARG A 269 17.56 -2.65 10.02
C ARG A 269 18.29 -1.59 9.20
N ALA A 270 19.55 -1.82 8.86
CA ALA A 270 20.38 -0.91 8.07
C ALA A 270 19.72 -0.43 6.77
N VAL A 271 19.06 -1.34 6.03
CA VAL A 271 18.34 -0.99 4.79
C VAL A 271 17.14 -0.10 5.08
N PHE A 272 16.49 -0.30 6.23
CA PHE A 272 15.35 0.52 6.64
C PHE A 272 15.78 1.87 7.21
N ASP A 273 16.95 1.97 7.83
CA ASP A 273 17.53 3.26 8.20
C ASP A 273 17.81 4.12 6.97
N ASP A 274 18.35 3.51 5.92
CA ASP A 274 18.52 4.16 4.62
C ASP A 274 17.16 4.62 4.06
N ILE A 275 16.12 3.77 4.08
CA ILE A 275 14.75 4.15 3.66
C ILE A 275 14.20 5.32 4.49
N VAL A 276 14.34 5.29 5.82
CA VAL A 276 13.89 6.37 6.70
C VAL A 276 14.63 7.67 6.37
N ALA A 277 15.94 7.62 6.18
CA ALA A 277 16.72 8.78 5.76
C ALA A 277 16.19 9.35 4.42
N TYR A 278 15.85 8.50 3.45
CA TYR A 278 15.25 8.94 2.19
C TYR A 278 13.89 9.63 2.38
N ILE A 279 12.94 8.99 3.05
CA ILE A 279 11.57 9.54 3.19
C ILE A 279 11.53 10.80 4.08
N GLU A 280 12.48 10.97 4.99
CA GLU A 280 12.56 12.16 5.85
C GLU A 280 13.27 13.33 5.17
N THR A 281 14.29 13.07 4.35
CA THR A 281 15.15 14.14 3.81
C THR A 281 14.86 14.50 2.36
N SER A 282 14.31 13.58 1.56
CA SER A 282 14.23 13.72 0.11
C SER A 282 12.80 13.79 -0.43
N LEU A 283 11.79 13.32 0.32
CA LEU A 283 10.39 13.32 -0.12
C LEU A 283 9.63 14.53 0.40
N GLU A 284 9.58 15.57 -0.43
CA GLU A 284 8.84 16.80 -0.17
C GLU A 284 7.50 16.85 -0.92
N ALA A 285 6.54 17.57 -0.34
CA ALA A 285 5.23 17.78 -0.93
C ALA A 285 5.33 18.56 -2.27
N PRO A 286 4.83 18.03 -3.40
CA PRO A 286 4.87 18.75 -4.67
C PRO A 286 3.99 20.00 -4.66
N LYS A 287 4.43 21.03 -5.40
CA LYS A 287 3.66 22.26 -5.61
C LYS A 287 2.39 21.98 -6.40
N TYR A 288 1.33 22.72 -6.08
CA TYR A 288 0.09 22.70 -6.84
C TYR A 288 0.35 23.18 -8.28
N PRO A 289 -0.03 22.40 -9.32
CA PRO A 289 0.39 22.68 -10.69
C PRO A 289 -0.52 23.66 -11.44
N TYR A 290 -1.66 24.05 -10.87
CA TYR A 290 -2.61 24.99 -11.50
C TYR A 290 -2.42 26.42 -10.98
N ALA A 291 -3.01 27.38 -11.71
CA ALA A 291 -2.99 28.78 -11.31
C ALA A 291 -3.66 28.99 -9.94
N ILE A 292 -3.04 29.83 -9.11
CA ILE A 292 -3.53 30.20 -7.78
C ILE A 292 -3.85 31.69 -7.80
N ASP A 293 -5.08 32.05 -7.43
CA ASP A 293 -5.42 33.43 -7.06
C ASP A 293 -4.77 33.74 -5.70
N GLN A 294 -3.67 34.49 -5.75
CA GLN A 294 -2.88 34.81 -4.56
C GLN A 294 -3.65 35.68 -3.55
N ALA A 295 -4.53 36.56 -4.02
CA ALA A 295 -5.32 37.41 -3.14
C ALA A 295 -6.39 36.59 -2.40
N LEU A 296 -7.02 35.63 -3.08
CA LEU A 296 -7.94 34.69 -2.46
C LEU A 296 -7.21 33.71 -1.53
N ALA A 297 -6.04 33.21 -1.92
CA ALA A 297 -5.21 32.33 -1.09
C ALA A 297 -4.78 33.03 0.21
N ALA A 298 -4.44 34.33 0.17
CA ALA A 298 -4.11 35.10 1.36
C ALA A 298 -5.30 35.22 2.33
N LYS A 299 -6.53 35.40 1.83
CA LYS A 299 -7.75 35.35 2.66
C LYS A 299 -7.94 33.96 3.26
N GLY A 300 -7.78 32.91 2.46
CA GLY A 300 -7.84 31.52 2.92
C GLY A 300 -6.79 31.20 3.98
N HIS A 301 -5.59 31.77 3.88
CA HIS A 301 -4.54 31.62 4.89
C HIS A 301 -4.94 32.19 6.25
N ALA A 302 -5.63 33.34 6.29
CA ALA A 302 -6.14 33.92 7.54
C ALA A 302 -7.16 32.98 8.21
N VAL A 303 -8.14 32.49 7.44
CA VAL A 303 -9.14 31.50 7.91
C VAL A 303 -8.46 30.22 8.40
N PHE A 304 -7.51 29.68 7.62
CA PHE A 304 -6.77 28.48 7.98
C PHE A 304 -6.01 28.64 9.30
N SER A 305 -5.38 29.80 9.49
CA SER A 305 -4.59 30.11 10.67
C SER A 305 -5.47 30.19 11.92
N GLU A 306 -6.67 30.77 11.81
CA GLU A 306 -7.64 30.89 12.90
C GLU A 306 -8.31 29.55 13.26
N SER A 307 -8.70 28.76 12.26
CA SER A 307 -9.58 27.59 12.46
C SER A 307 -8.89 26.24 12.38
N CYS A 308 -7.91 26.07 11.49
CA CYS A 308 -7.40 24.76 11.08
C CYS A 308 -6.03 24.44 11.70
N SER A 309 -5.20 25.47 11.87
CA SER A 309 -3.77 25.33 12.22
C SER A 309 -3.52 24.62 13.55
N ARG A 310 -4.45 24.72 14.52
CA ARG A 310 -4.33 24.05 15.82
C ARG A 310 -4.19 22.53 15.70
N CYS A 311 -4.85 21.90 14.73
CA CYS A 311 -4.79 20.45 14.53
C CYS A 311 -3.82 20.10 13.40
N HIS A 312 -3.85 20.85 12.30
CA HIS A 312 -3.09 20.53 11.08
C HIS A 312 -1.69 21.16 11.03
N GLY A 313 -1.37 22.06 11.95
CA GLY A 313 -0.09 22.76 12.00
C GLY A 313 0.00 23.98 11.10
N THR A 314 1.22 24.50 10.96
CA THR A 314 1.54 25.70 10.19
C THR A 314 2.47 25.37 9.03
N TYR A 315 2.34 26.11 7.92
CA TYR A 315 3.03 25.83 6.65
C TYR A 315 3.89 27.01 6.18
N ALA A 316 4.16 27.97 7.07
CA ALA A 316 5.03 29.10 6.75
C ALA A 316 6.46 28.59 6.47
N PRO A 317 7.21 29.22 5.54
CA PRO A 317 8.51 28.71 5.09
C PRO A 317 9.57 28.57 6.20
N ASP A 318 9.47 29.39 7.25
CA ASP A 318 10.57 29.59 8.19
C ASP A 318 10.54 28.59 9.35
N VAL A 319 9.35 28.17 9.79
CA VAL A 319 9.15 27.14 10.84
C VAL A 319 7.82 26.41 10.62
N PRO A 320 7.75 25.40 9.74
CA PRO A 320 6.57 24.55 9.66
C PRO A 320 6.41 23.81 10.99
N THR A 321 5.22 23.87 11.57
CA THR A 321 4.89 23.09 12.77
C THR A 321 3.87 22.03 12.41
N TYR A 322 3.98 20.85 13.02
CA TYR A 322 2.98 19.81 12.90
C TYR A 322 2.69 19.23 14.30
N PRO A 323 1.54 19.56 14.90
CA PRO A 323 1.22 19.17 16.28
C PRO A 323 1.17 17.66 16.51
N ASN A 324 1.02 16.85 15.45
CA ASN A 324 0.72 15.42 15.54
C ASN A 324 -0.54 15.16 16.41
N GLU A 325 -1.53 16.06 16.29
CA GLU A 325 -2.76 16.04 17.10
C GLU A 325 -3.62 14.83 16.75
N ARG A 326 -3.98 14.04 17.77
CA ARG A 326 -4.93 12.95 17.66
C ARG A 326 -6.28 13.39 18.21
N VAL A 327 -7.30 13.36 17.36
CA VAL A 327 -8.66 13.79 17.70
C VAL A 327 -9.52 12.56 17.91
N SER A 328 -10.14 12.43 19.09
CA SER A 328 -11.07 11.34 19.40
C SER A 328 -12.16 11.23 18.33
N THR A 329 -12.52 10.00 17.95
CA THR A 329 -13.61 9.68 17.02
C THR A 329 -14.93 10.33 17.42
N ARG A 330 -15.20 10.47 18.73
CA ARG A 330 -16.39 11.18 19.25
C ARG A 330 -16.40 12.67 18.93
N LYS A 331 -15.23 13.29 18.87
CA LYS A 331 -15.09 14.73 18.57
C LYS A 331 -15.05 14.97 17.07
N VAL A 332 -14.17 14.27 16.34
CA VAL A 332 -14.07 14.43 14.88
C VAL A 332 -15.29 13.89 14.15
N GLY A 333 -15.98 12.90 14.70
CA GLY A 333 -17.26 12.39 14.19
C GLY A 333 -17.16 11.56 12.92
N THR A 334 -15.97 11.33 12.35
CA THR A 334 -15.78 10.49 11.16
C THR A 334 -15.99 9.02 11.46
N ASP A 335 -16.17 8.18 10.43
CA ASP A 335 -16.36 6.73 10.55
C ASP A 335 -15.38 6.11 11.58
N PRO A 336 -15.86 5.41 12.63
CA PRO A 336 -15.02 4.97 13.73
C PRO A 336 -14.36 3.59 13.49
N GLU A 337 -14.72 2.87 12.43
CA GLU A 337 -14.36 1.46 12.26
C GLU A 337 -12.85 1.22 12.28
N ARG A 338 -12.07 2.10 11.64
CA ARG A 338 -10.61 1.97 11.66
C ARG A 338 -10.01 2.21 13.03
N ALA A 339 -10.46 3.23 13.76
CA ALA A 339 -9.94 3.53 15.09
C ALA A 339 -10.34 2.44 16.12
N LEU A 340 -11.58 1.94 16.05
CA LEU A 340 -12.08 0.87 16.93
C LEU A 340 -11.42 -0.48 16.64
N ALA A 341 -10.94 -0.69 15.42
CA ALA A 341 -10.18 -1.88 15.09
C ALA A 341 -8.86 -2.00 15.89
N MET A 342 -8.31 -0.91 16.44
CA MET A 342 -7.11 -0.96 17.28
C MET A 342 -7.45 -1.48 18.68
N SER A 343 -7.14 -2.74 18.97
CA SER A 343 -7.50 -3.44 20.21
C SER A 343 -6.32 -3.57 21.18
N SER A 344 -6.62 -3.86 22.45
CA SER A 344 -5.62 -4.25 23.46
C SER A 344 -4.81 -5.47 23.02
N ASP A 345 -5.44 -6.45 22.37
CA ASP A 345 -4.74 -7.63 21.86
C ASP A 345 -3.62 -7.28 20.86
N MET A 346 -3.77 -6.19 20.11
CA MET A 346 -2.72 -5.70 19.21
C MET A 346 -1.55 -5.10 20.00
N VAL A 347 -1.85 -4.40 21.11
CA VAL A 347 -0.83 -3.89 22.04
C VAL A 347 -0.05 -5.07 22.62
N ASP A 348 -0.75 -6.07 23.16
CA ASP A 348 -0.15 -7.27 23.75
C ASP A 348 0.67 -8.07 22.73
N ALA A 349 0.18 -8.21 21.50
CA ALA A 349 0.90 -8.91 20.44
C ALA A 349 2.24 -8.22 20.09
N LEU A 350 2.27 -6.89 20.05
CA LEU A 350 3.50 -6.13 19.78
C LEU A 350 4.46 -6.15 20.96
N GLU A 351 3.97 -6.01 22.19
CA GLU A 351 4.78 -6.14 23.41
C GLU A 351 5.38 -7.55 23.58
N ASN A 352 4.74 -8.57 23.03
CA ASN A 352 5.25 -9.96 23.02
C ASN A 352 6.05 -10.32 21.75
N SER A 353 6.41 -9.34 20.92
CA SER A 353 7.17 -9.54 19.67
C SER A 353 8.62 -9.05 19.76
N ASP A 354 9.42 -9.26 18.71
CA ASP A 354 10.76 -8.67 18.60
C ASP A 354 10.74 -7.12 18.56
N TYR A 355 9.58 -6.48 18.39
CA TYR A 355 9.42 -5.02 18.43
C TYR A 355 9.21 -4.45 19.83
N ARG A 356 9.17 -5.30 20.88
CA ARG A 356 9.02 -4.86 22.27
C ARG A 356 10.03 -3.76 22.62
N GLY A 357 9.52 -2.64 23.15
CA GLY A 357 10.33 -1.48 23.53
C GLY A 357 10.86 -0.62 22.37
N LEU A 358 10.60 -1.00 21.11
CA LEU A 358 10.85 -0.16 19.93
C LEU A 358 9.58 0.56 19.48
N LEU A 359 8.43 -0.09 19.62
CA LEU A 359 7.13 0.41 19.19
C LEU A 359 6.18 0.52 20.36
N HIS A 360 5.34 1.56 20.36
CA HIS A 360 4.24 1.73 21.31
C HIS A 360 2.94 1.99 20.56
N ILE A 361 1.86 1.36 21.04
CA ILE A 361 0.51 1.48 20.47
C ILE A 361 -0.43 2.15 21.46
N GLU A 362 -1.21 3.11 20.97
CA GLU A 362 -2.28 3.79 21.68
C GLU A 362 -3.64 3.35 21.10
N SER A 363 -4.49 2.70 21.91
CA SER A 363 -5.82 2.19 21.51
C SER A 363 -6.99 3.01 22.09
N ASP A 364 -6.91 4.33 21.94
CA ASP A 364 -7.84 5.32 22.53
C ASP A 364 -8.94 5.83 21.56
N SER A 365 -9.10 5.17 20.41
CA SER A 365 -10.12 5.51 19.40
C SER A 365 -10.05 6.97 18.92
N ALA A 366 -8.89 7.37 18.38
CA ALA A 366 -8.66 8.70 17.82
C ALA A 366 -8.00 8.64 16.45
N TYR A 367 -8.21 9.68 15.63
CA TYR A 367 -7.56 9.84 14.33
C TYR A 367 -6.53 10.97 14.36
N LEU A 368 -5.42 10.78 13.65
CA LEU A 368 -4.40 11.81 13.48
C LEU A 368 -4.92 12.87 12.50
N ALA A 369 -4.90 14.14 12.90
CA ALA A 369 -5.11 15.24 11.95
C ALA A 369 -3.89 15.31 11.02
N PRO A 370 -3.99 15.00 9.72
CA PRO A 370 -2.82 14.88 8.86
C PRO A 370 -2.17 16.23 8.58
N ASN A 371 -0.86 16.23 8.33
CA ASN A 371 -0.20 17.33 7.63
C ASN A 371 -0.78 17.45 6.22
N LEU A 372 -1.15 18.67 5.82
CA LEU A 372 -1.84 19.00 4.58
C LEU A 372 -0.88 19.40 3.44
N GLY A 373 0.42 19.15 3.60
CA GLY A 373 1.38 19.32 2.52
C GLY A 373 0.98 18.45 1.32
N ALA A 374 0.80 19.07 0.15
CA ALA A 374 0.29 18.42 -1.06
C ALA A 374 -1.09 17.75 -0.90
N VAL A 375 -1.96 18.26 -0.03
CA VAL A 375 -3.36 17.79 0.13
C VAL A 375 -4.16 17.78 -1.18
N TRP A 376 -3.74 18.57 -2.17
CA TRP A 376 -4.34 18.56 -3.50
C TRP A 376 -4.15 17.23 -4.25
N LEU A 377 -3.13 16.45 -3.90
CA LEU A 377 -2.76 15.19 -4.54
C LEU A 377 -3.28 13.95 -3.78
N THR A 378 -3.93 14.14 -2.64
CA THR A 378 -4.34 13.04 -1.75
C THR A 378 -5.84 12.83 -1.74
N ALA A 379 -6.57 13.30 -2.76
CA ALA A 379 -7.99 12.98 -2.89
C ALA A 379 -8.17 11.49 -3.21
N PRO A 380 -9.25 10.84 -2.73
CA PRO A 380 -10.31 11.36 -1.85
C PRO A 380 -9.87 11.62 -0.40
N TYR A 381 -10.69 12.37 0.34
CA TYR A 381 -10.41 12.86 1.69
C TYR A 381 -11.07 12.01 2.78
N LEU A 382 -10.66 12.28 4.02
CA LEU A 382 -10.86 11.47 5.25
C LEU A 382 -10.02 10.19 5.27
N HIS A 383 -9.95 9.54 6.43
CA HIS A 383 -9.09 8.37 6.63
C HIS A 383 -9.48 7.18 5.73
N ASN A 384 -10.73 7.07 5.31
CA ASN A 384 -11.27 5.99 4.48
C ASN A 384 -11.56 6.44 3.04
N GLY A 385 -11.11 7.64 2.65
CA GLY A 385 -11.28 8.19 1.31
C GLY A 385 -12.74 8.28 0.86
N SER A 386 -13.65 8.69 1.74
CA SER A 386 -15.09 8.71 1.50
C SER A 386 -15.65 10.06 1.02
N VAL A 387 -14.78 11.07 0.82
CA VAL A 387 -15.16 12.41 0.35
C VAL A 387 -14.34 12.79 -0.89
N PRO A 388 -14.94 12.97 -2.08
CA PRO A 388 -14.18 13.03 -3.33
C PRO A 388 -13.40 14.33 -3.58
N THR A 389 -13.84 15.46 -3.02
CA THR A 389 -13.19 16.77 -3.23
C THR A 389 -13.03 17.55 -1.91
N LEU A 390 -12.07 18.46 -1.88
CA LEU A 390 -11.84 19.34 -0.72
C LEU A 390 -13.04 20.26 -0.51
N TRP A 391 -13.70 20.66 -1.60
CA TRP A 391 -14.97 21.39 -1.52
C TRP A 391 -16.04 20.59 -0.77
N HIS A 392 -16.24 19.31 -1.09
CA HIS A 392 -17.18 18.44 -0.36
C HIS A 392 -16.75 18.18 1.09
N LEU A 393 -15.45 18.20 1.39
CA LEU A 393 -14.97 18.10 2.78
C LEU A 393 -15.44 19.30 3.61
N LEU A 394 -15.34 20.51 3.03
CA LEU A 394 -15.74 21.77 3.65
C LEU A 394 -17.24 22.09 3.53
N HIS A 395 -18.02 21.29 2.77
CA HIS A 395 -19.46 21.42 2.62
C HIS A 395 -20.16 20.08 2.94
N PRO A 396 -20.27 19.68 4.22
CA PRO A 396 -20.77 18.37 4.62
C PRO A 396 -22.15 18.02 4.04
N ASP A 397 -23.07 19.00 3.97
CA ASP A 397 -24.43 18.82 3.43
C ASP A 397 -24.47 18.48 1.92
N ALA A 398 -23.36 18.69 1.21
CA ALA A 398 -23.22 18.42 -0.21
C ALA A 398 -22.43 17.14 -0.51
N ARG A 399 -21.97 16.40 0.51
CA ARG A 399 -21.19 15.17 0.30
C ARG A 399 -22.04 14.12 -0.44
N PRO A 400 -21.53 13.53 -1.52
CA PRO A 400 -22.26 12.52 -2.29
C PRO A 400 -22.41 11.23 -1.50
N VAL A 401 -23.47 10.47 -1.77
CA VAL A 401 -23.70 9.15 -1.17
C VAL A 401 -22.92 8.04 -1.87
N ALA A 402 -22.45 8.28 -3.10
CA ALA A 402 -21.56 7.39 -3.80
C ALA A 402 -20.71 8.11 -4.85
N PHE A 403 -19.55 7.55 -5.17
CA PHE A 403 -18.71 7.99 -6.29
C PHE A 403 -17.76 6.88 -6.76
N TYR A 404 -17.12 7.08 -7.92
CA TYR A 404 -16.22 6.09 -8.51
C TYR A 404 -14.74 6.45 -8.28
N ARG A 405 -13.95 5.46 -7.85
CA ARG A 405 -12.47 5.53 -7.78
C ARG A 405 -11.85 4.86 -9.00
N ARG A 406 -10.56 5.14 -9.26
CA ARG A 406 -9.77 4.76 -10.45
C ARG A 406 -10.11 5.54 -11.73
N TRP A 407 -10.94 6.58 -11.65
CA TRP A 407 -11.22 7.45 -12.79
C TRP A 407 -10.12 8.49 -13.06
N ASN A 408 -9.55 9.05 -11.98
CA ASN A 408 -8.43 10.00 -11.95
C ASN A 408 -8.57 11.34 -12.68
N ALA A 409 -9.72 11.68 -13.24
CA ALA A 409 -9.95 13.05 -13.66
C ALA A 409 -9.95 13.97 -12.43
N PHE A 410 -9.18 15.05 -12.49
CA PHE A 410 -8.98 15.99 -11.39
C PHE A 410 -9.76 17.29 -11.63
N ASP A 411 -10.53 17.73 -10.64
CA ASP A 411 -11.17 19.04 -10.63
C ASP A 411 -10.28 20.06 -9.89
N PRO A 412 -9.63 21.00 -10.58
CA PRO A 412 -8.78 21.99 -9.92
C PRO A 412 -9.57 23.03 -9.11
N LYS A 413 -10.86 23.24 -9.40
CA LYS A 413 -11.70 24.20 -8.68
C LYS A 413 -12.19 23.62 -7.34
N ARG A 414 -12.63 22.37 -7.33
CA ARG A 414 -13.08 21.68 -6.11
C ARG A 414 -11.95 20.95 -5.37
N VAL A 415 -10.80 20.79 -6.03
CA VAL A 415 -9.59 20.10 -5.55
C VAL A 415 -9.91 18.65 -5.18
N GLY A 416 -9.87 17.76 -6.17
CA GLY A 416 -10.09 16.33 -5.97
C GLY A 416 -10.60 15.65 -7.23
N LEU A 417 -11.37 14.57 -7.07
CA LEU A 417 -11.94 13.85 -8.21
C LEU A 417 -13.01 14.70 -8.91
N VAL A 418 -13.05 14.65 -10.25
CA VAL A 418 -14.20 15.16 -11.01
C VAL A 418 -15.46 14.47 -10.51
N CYS A 419 -16.45 15.29 -10.20
CA CYS A 419 -17.74 14.85 -9.67
C CYS A 419 -18.84 15.52 -10.49
N ASP A 420 -19.37 14.79 -11.48
CA ASP A 420 -20.60 15.16 -12.15
C ASP A 420 -21.76 14.67 -11.27
N GLU A 421 -22.35 15.61 -10.51
CA GLU A 421 -23.41 15.32 -9.54
C GLU A 421 -24.69 14.89 -10.26
N GLN A 422 -25.17 13.68 -9.94
CA GLN A 422 -26.38 13.09 -10.50
C GLN A 422 -27.34 12.67 -9.38
N GLY A 423 -28.63 12.67 -9.66
CA GLY A 423 -29.67 12.25 -8.71
C GLY A 423 -30.26 13.40 -7.88
N PRO A 424 -31.27 13.10 -7.04
CA PRO A 424 -31.96 14.11 -6.25
C PRO A 424 -31.13 14.54 -5.03
N LYS A 425 -31.43 15.73 -4.50
CA LYS A 425 -30.83 16.24 -3.24
C LYS A 425 -30.96 15.20 -2.13
N GLY A 426 -29.86 14.87 -1.46
CA GLY A 426 -29.79 13.84 -0.41
C GLY A 426 -29.49 12.41 -0.89
N ALA A 427 -29.42 12.19 -2.21
CA ALA A 427 -28.97 10.95 -2.82
C ALA A 427 -28.05 11.21 -4.02
N VAL A 428 -27.29 12.32 -3.97
CA VAL A 428 -26.38 12.72 -5.05
C VAL A 428 -25.25 11.70 -5.17
N GLU A 429 -25.04 11.20 -6.39
CA GLU A 429 -23.88 10.38 -6.74
C GLU A 429 -22.97 11.19 -7.66
N CYS A 430 -21.66 11.10 -7.44
CA CYS A 430 -20.68 11.55 -8.42
C CYS A 430 -20.40 10.40 -9.38
N ALA A 431 -21.05 10.41 -10.53
CA ALA A 431 -20.78 9.44 -11.58
C ALA A 431 -20.07 10.14 -12.73
N PRO A 432 -18.93 9.63 -13.20
CA PRO A 432 -18.22 10.27 -14.29
C PRO A 432 -19.04 10.24 -15.59
N ASP A 433 -18.91 11.27 -16.43
CA ASP A 433 -19.41 11.21 -17.81
C ASP A 433 -18.84 9.99 -18.54
N GLU A 434 -19.68 9.06 -18.99
CA GLU A 434 -19.26 7.86 -19.71
C GLU A 434 -18.36 8.17 -20.91
N LYS A 435 -18.50 9.35 -21.53
CA LYS A 435 -17.67 9.79 -22.66
C LYS A 435 -16.24 10.11 -22.28
N GLN A 436 -15.99 10.45 -21.01
CA GLN A 436 -14.67 10.79 -20.50
C GLN A 436 -13.93 9.54 -19.96
N ARG A 437 -14.48 8.33 -20.20
CA ARG A 437 -13.99 7.08 -19.61
C ARG A 437 -12.71 6.59 -20.22
N THR A 438 -11.69 6.53 -19.37
CA THR A 438 -10.35 6.03 -19.68
C THR A 438 -10.14 4.58 -19.26
N HIS A 439 -11.07 4.00 -18.51
CA HIS A 439 -10.96 2.68 -17.88
C HIS A 439 -12.16 1.76 -18.14
N ASP A 440 -11.95 0.44 -18.10
CA ASP A 440 -13.03 -0.55 -18.19
C ASP A 440 -13.94 -0.45 -16.95
N PRO A 441 -15.28 -0.36 -17.09
CA PRO A 441 -16.18 -0.23 -15.95
C PRO A 441 -16.02 -1.31 -14.88
N ARG A 442 -15.61 -2.52 -15.27
CA ARG A 442 -15.41 -3.66 -14.36
C ARG A 442 -14.26 -3.46 -13.38
N THR A 443 -13.39 -2.51 -13.65
CA THR A 443 -12.21 -2.19 -12.84
C THR A 443 -12.39 -0.93 -12.01
N LEU A 444 -13.47 -0.17 -12.23
CA LEU A 444 -13.83 0.96 -11.39
C LEU A 444 -14.43 0.46 -10.08
N TYR A 445 -14.13 1.17 -9.00
CA TYR A 445 -14.72 0.88 -7.70
C TYR A 445 -15.76 1.95 -7.35
N ARG A 446 -17.05 1.58 -7.31
CA ARG A 446 -18.10 2.43 -6.76
C ARG A 446 -18.03 2.40 -5.24
N LEU A 447 -17.56 3.50 -4.65
CA LEU A 447 -17.60 3.72 -3.22
C LEU A 447 -19.01 4.14 -2.83
N ASP A 448 -19.65 3.33 -1.99
CA ASP A 448 -20.95 3.61 -1.37
C ASP A 448 -20.71 4.02 0.09
N THR A 449 -21.09 5.25 0.46
CA THR A 449 -20.80 5.79 1.80
C THR A 449 -21.71 5.21 2.88
N LYS A 450 -22.75 4.46 2.49
CA LYS A 450 -23.63 3.73 3.42
C LYS A 450 -23.10 2.33 3.73
N ALA A 451 -22.10 1.85 2.99
CA ALA A 451 -21.47 0.57 3.30
C ALA A 451 -20.64 0.67 4.58
N TRP A 452 -20.55 -0.43 5.32
CA TRP A 452 -19.82 -0.51 6.58
C TRP A 452 -18.35 -0.10 6.41
N GLY A 453 -17.88 0.88 7.20
CA GLY A 453 -16.51 1.43 7.12
C GLY A 453 -16.31 2.53 6.06
N ASN A 454 -17.33 2.87 5.27
CA ASN A 454 -17.26 3.90 4.23
C ASN A 454 -17.94 5.21 4.63
N GLY A 455 -18.27 5.41 5.92
CA GLY A 455 -18.95 6.61 6.38
C GLY A 455 -18.22 7.89 5.94
N ASN A 456 -18.99 8.87 5.46
CA ASN A 456 -18.49 10.17 4.98
C ASN A 456 -18.90 11.33 5.90
N GLN A 457 -19.37 11.05 7.12
CA GLN A 457 -19.75 12.04 8.12
C GLN A 457 -18.53 12.64 8.85
N GLY A 458 -18.76 13.65 9.69
CA GLY A 458 -17.74 14.20 10.58
C GLY A 458 -16.79 15.17 9.90
N HIS A 459 -15.87 15.72 10.68
CA HIS A 459 -15.02 16.85 10.29
C HIS A 459 -15.89 18.04 9.81
N GLU A 460 -16.90 18.38 10.62
CA GLU A 460 -17.92 19.40 10.30
C GLU A 460 -17.67 20.73 11.02
N TYR A 461 -16.50 20.87 11.64
CA TYR A 461 -16.06 22.07 12.35
C TYR A 461 -14.67 22.48 11.88
N GLY A 462 -14.38 23.77 11.99
CA GLY A 462 -13.17 24.40 11.49
C GLY A 462 -13.51 25.53 10.56
#